data_AF-A0A1V4YZX5-F1
#
_entry.id   AF-A0A1V4YZX5-F1
#
_cell.length_a   1.000
_cell.length_b   1.000
_cell.length_c   1.000
_cell.angle_alpha   90.00
_cell.angle_beta   90.00
_cell.angle_gamma   90.00
#
_symmetry.space_group_name_H-M   'P 1'
#
loop_
_entity.id
_entity.type
_entity.pdbx_description
1 polymer ?
#
loop_
_entity_poly.entity_id
_entity_poly.type
_entity_poly.pdbx_seq_one_letter_code
_entity_poly.pdbx_strand_id
1 'polypeptide(L)'
;MLAYHCPHCGKCWSYPVKKCIFCKSDTREVSETKYTVIGFTKVCVPSSGNERVPYFVYLIEGRNGTKTLLKSFHEYHLGHAIDLAGIGPQAVPAVVVPGNDPALR
;
A
#
# COMPACT_ATOMS: atom_id res chain seq x y z
N MET A 1 -1.49 5.45 -7.87
CA MET A 1 -2.10 5.46 -6.52
C MET A 1 -2.03 6.89 -5.98
N LEU A 2 -3.06 7.28 -5.23
CA LEU A 2 -3.11 8.57 -4.56
C LEU A 2 -2.28 8.53 -3.29
N ALA A 3 -1.45 9.54 -3.07
CA ALA A 3 -0.74 9.74 -1.81
C ALA A 3 -0.85 11.22 -1.39
N TYR A 4 -0.63 11.47 -0.11
CA TYR A 4 -0.64 12.81 0.46
C TYR A 4 0.78 13.13 0.93
N HIS A 5 1.36 14.21 0.43
CA HIS A 5 2.74 14.62 0.69
C HIS A 5 2.77 15.95 1.42
N CYS A 6 3.58 16.04 2.48
CA CYS A 6 3.87 17.29 3.16
C CYS A 6 5.11 17.95 2.54
N PRO A 7 4.98 19.08 1.81
CA PRO A 7 6.11 19.74 1.17
C PRO A 7 7.12 20.32 2.16
N HIS A 8 6.71 20.55 3.42
CA HIS A 8 7.58 21.14 4.44
C HIS A 8 8.55 20.13 5.06
N CYS A 9 8.13 18.88 5.28
CA CYS A 9 8.95 17.88 5.97
C CYS A 9 9.16 16.57 5.18
N GLY A 10 8.66 16.49 3.95
CA GLY A 10 8.86 15.35 3.06
C GLY A 10 8.11 14.07 3.44
N LYS A 11 7.24 14.11 4.46
CA LYS A 11 6.46 12.94 4.90
C LYS A 11 5.30 12.66 3.95
N CYS A 12 4.99 11.38 3.78
CA CYS A 12 3.98 10.87 2.86
C CYS A 12 3.00 9.93 3.56
N TRP A 13 1.74 9.94 3.12
CA TRP A 13 0.68 9.04 3.58
C TRP A 13 -0.03 8.41 2.39
N SER A 14 -0.42 7.14 2.52
CA SER A 14 -1.21 6.40 1.52
C SER A 14 -2.72 6.64 1.62
N TYR A 15 -3.15 7.48 2.57
CA TYR A 15 -4.55 7.81 2.82
C TYR A 15 -4.73 9.32 3.01
N PRO A 16 -5.95 9.85 2.85
CA PRO A 16 -6.25 11.28 2.99
C PRO A 16 -5.84 11.83 4.34
N VAL A 17 -4.88 12.74 4.30
CA VAL A 17 -4.41 13.55 5.42
C VAL A 17 -4.41 14.98 4.88
N LYS A 18 -5.08 15.92 5.56
CA LYS A 18 -5.15 17.34 5.18
C LYS A 18 -4.04 18.19 5.80
N LYS A 19 -3.57 17.81 6.98
CA LYS A 19 -2.50 18.47 7.72
C LYS A 19 -1.49 17.45 8.21
N CYS A 20 -0.21 17.78 8.07
CA CYS A 20 0.89 16.96 8.54
C CYS A 20 0.80 16.78 10.07
N ILE A 21 0.77 15.53 10.54
CA ILE A 21 0.70 15.25 11.99
C ILE A 21 1.96 15.71 12.74
N PHE A 22 3.09 15.85 12.05
CA PHE A 22 4.38 16.23 12.61
C PHE A 22 4.58 17.75 12.63
N CYS A 23 4.54 18.42 11.48
CA CYS A 23 4.83 19.86 11.37
C CYS A 23 3.59 20.75 11.21
N LYS A 24 2.38 20.17 11.20
CA LYS A 24 1.08 20.87 11.10
C LYS A 24 0.83 21.66 9.81
N SER A 25 1.78 21.71 8.87
CA SER A 25 1.61 22.28 7.53
C SER A 25 0.59 21.50 6.71
N ASP A 26 0.00 22.15 5.71
CA ASP A 26 -0.91 21.49 4.77
C ASP A 26 -0.19 20.45 3.93
N THR A 27 -0.89 19.36 3.63
CA THR A 27 -0.46 18.29 2.74
C THR A 27 -1.11 18.48 1.36
N ARG A 28 -0.45 17.93 0.34
CA ARG A 28 -0.92 17.97 -1.04
C ARG A 28 -1.12 16.56 -1.56
N GLU A 29 -2.17 16.39 -2.33
CA GLU A 29 -2.40 15.16 -3.08
C GLU A 29 -1.36 15.03 -4.18
N VAL A 30 -0.80 13.84 -4.33
CA VAL A 30 0.16 13.48 -5.37
C VAL A 30 -0.25 12.13 -5.95
N SER A 31 -0.25 12.03 -7.27
CA SER A 31 -0.44 10.77 -7.97
C SER A 31 0.93 10.20 -8.36
N GLU A 32 1.15 8.94 -8.02
CA GLU A 32 2.33 8.19 -8.46
C GLU A 32 1.88 6.88 -9.08
N THR A 33 2.49 6.51 -10.21
CA THR A 33 2.21 5.23 -10.88
C THR A 33 3.42 4.32 -10.88
N LYS A 34 4.62 4.87 -10.72
CA LYS A 34 5.88 4.12 -10.84
C LYS A 34 6.43 3.78 -9.46
N TYR A 35 6.71 2.50 -9.27
CA TYR A 35 7.21 1.95 -8.01
C TYR A 35 8.34 0.95 -8.24
N THR A 36 9.11 0.67 -7.20
CA THR A 36 10.14 -0.38 -7.18
C THR A 36 9.80 -1.41 -6.12
N VAL A 37 9.98 -2.70 -6.42
CA VAL A 37 9.84 -3.78 -5.43
C VAL A 37 11.01 -3.73 -4.44
N ILE A 38 10.71 -3.53 -3.16
CA ILE A 38 11.71 -3.47 -2.08
C ILE A 38 11.60 -4.62 -1.07
N GLY A 39 10.55 -5.44 -1.19
CA GLY A 39 10.35 -6.62 -0.35
C GLY A 39 9.13 -7.41 -0.80
N PHE A 40 9.04 -8.69 -0.41
CA PHE A 40 7.84 -9.49 -0.65
C PHE A 40 7.75 -10.68 0.30
N THR A 41 6.55 -11.25 0.39
CA THR A 41 6.31 -12.57 0.97
C THR A 41 5.40 -13.39 0.06
N LYS A 42 5.61 -14.71 0.01
CA LYS A 42 4.76 -15.65 -0.72
C LYS A 42 3.76 -16.27 0.24
N VAL A 43 2.49 -16.12 -0.06
CA VAL A 43 1.38 -16.69 0.69
C VAL A 43 0.95 -18.00 0.03
N CYS A 44 1.02 -19.10 0.78
CA CYS A 44 0.68 -20.44 0.30
C CYS A 44 -0.56 -21.04 1.00
N VAL A 45 -1.02 -20.45 2.09
CA VAL A 45 -2.17 -20.94 2.87
C VAL A 45 -3.38 -20.07 2.54
N PRO A 46 -4.52 -20.65 2.09
CA PRO A 46 -5.72 -19.87 1.79
C PRO A 46 -6.36 -19.33 3.07
N SER A 47 -7.06 -18.20 2.95
CA SER A 47 -7.91 -17.65 4.01
C SER A 47 -9.23 -17.16 3.43
N SER A 48 -10.22 -16.90 4.30
CA SER A 48 -11.48 -16.27 3.88
C SER A 48 -11.20 -14.95 3.15
N GLY A 49 -11.78 -14.79 1.95
CA GLY A 49 -11.58 -13.67 1.03
C GLY A 49 -10.26 -13.69 0.24
N ASN A 50 -9.39 -14.69 0.47
CA ASN A 50 -8.10 -14.87 -0.19
C ASN A 50 -7.83 -16.36 -0.48
N GLU A 51 -8.81 -17.04 -1.06
CA GLU A 51 -8.78 -18.49 -1.27
C GLU A 51 -7.83 -18.91 -2.41
N ARG A 52 -7.63 -18.04 -3.40
CA ARG A 52 -6.71 -18.29 -4.52
C ARG A 52 -5.27 -18.15 -4.03
N VAL A 53 -4.54 -19.27 -3.99
CA VAL A 53 -3.12 -19.38 -3.62
C VAL A 53 -2.37 -20.24 -4.66
N PRO A 54 -1.03 -20.08 -4.80
CA PRO A 54 -0.18 -19.10 -4.12
C PRO A 54 -0.34 -17.68 -4.70
N TYR A 55 -0.05 -16.68 -3.88
CA TYR A 55 0.11 -15.29 -4.33
C TYR A 55 1.24 -14.62 -3.56
N PHE A 56 1.63 -13.43 -4.02
CA PHE A 56 2.64 -12.61 -3.39
C PHE A 56 2.04 -11.32 -2.86
N VAL A 57 2.54 -10.88 -1.70
CA VAL A 57 2.33 -9.53 -1.18
C VAL A 57 3.65 -8.79 -1.28
N TYR A 58 3.70 -7.82 -2.18
CA TYR A 58 4.89 -6.99 -2.39
C TYR A 58 4.81 -5.72 -1.54
N LEU A 59 5.94 -5.34 -0.96
CA LEU A 59 6.20 -3.99 -0.49
C LEU A 59 6.88 -3.23 -1.64
N ILE A 60 6.21 -2.19 -2.12
CA ILE A 60 6.68 -1.36 -3.22
C ILE A 60 6.89 0.08 -2.78
N GLU A 61 7.91 0.73 -3.30
CA GLU A 61 8.29 2.12 -2.95
C GLU A 61 8.27 3.02 -4.18
N GLY A 62 7.57 4.15 -4.07
CA GLY A 62 7.53 5.20 -5.09
C GLY A 62 8.62 6.26 -4.86
N ARG A 63 8.75 7.20 -5.80
CA ARG A 63 9.86 8.18 -5.80
C ARG A 63 9.94 9.07 -4.55
N ASN A 64 8.81 9.34 -3.91
CA ASN A 64 8.75 10.18 -2.71
C ASN A 64 8.93 9.38 -1.40
N GLY A 65 9.48 8.17 -1.47
CA GLY A 65 9.63 7.26 -0.32
C GLY A 65 8.29 6.67 0.18
N THR A 66 7.20 6.92 -0.54
CA THR A 66 5.88 6.35 -0.23
C THR A 66 5.92 4.85 -0.45
N LYS A 67 5.61 4.09 0.60
CA LYS A 67 5.52 2.63 0.56
C LYS A 67 4.06 2.20 0.53
N THR A 68 3.75 1.18 -0.26
CA THR A 68 2.42 0.56 -0.29
C THR A 68 2.52 -0.94 -0.52
N LEU A 69 1.43 -1.64 -0.28
CA LEU A 69 1.31 -3.08 -0.50
C LEU A 69 0.65 -3.35 -1.84
N LEU A 70 1.14 -4.36 -2.56
CA LEU A 70 0.58 -4.84 -3.81
C LEU A 70 0.39 -6.35 -3.72
N LYS A 71 -0.86 -6.82 -3.78
CA LYS A 71 -1.17 -8.24 -3.99
C LYS A 71 -1.04 -8.58 -5.47
N SER A 72 -0.34 -9.66 -5.80
CA SER A 72 -0.18 -10.12 -7.18
C SER A 72 -0.02 -11.64 -7.25
N PHE A 73 -0.50 -12.23 -8.34
CA PHE A 73 -0.26 -13.65 -8.68
C PHE A 73 0.96 -13.83 -9.59
N HIS A 74 1.54 -12.72 -10.06
CA HIS A 74 2.79 -12.70 -10.82
C HIS A 74 3.99 -12.57 -9.86
N GLU A 75 5.06 -13.28 -10.19
CA GLU A 75 6.33 -13.20 -9.49
C GLU A 75 7.16 -12.02 -10.02
N TYR A 76 7.61 -11.16 -9.11
CA TYR A 76 8.51 -10.04 -9.38
C TYR A 76 9.73 -10.15 -8.47
N HIS A 77 10.91 -9.82 -9.01
CA HIS A 77 12.13 -9.79 -8.23
C HIS A 77 12.30 -8.46 -7.49
N LEU A 78 13.15 -8.44 -6.46
CA LEU A 78 13.59 -7.21 -5.80
C LEU A 78 14.23 -6.27 -6.84
N GLY A 79 13.97 -4.97 -6.72
CA GLY A 79 14.45 -3.96 -7.65
C GLY A 79 13.64 -3.84 -8.95
N HIS A 80 12.66 -4.71 -9.21
CA HIS A 80 11.81 -4.60 -10.40
C HIS A 80 10.96 -3.31 -10.32
N ALA A 81 10.98 -2.53 -11.40
CA ALA A 81 10.09 -1.40 -11.61
C ALA A 81 8.68 -1.86 -12.02
N ILE A 82 7.66 -1.35 -11.33
CA ILE A 82 6.25 -1.62 -11.61
C ILE A 82 5.58 -0.29 -11.97
N ASP A 83 4.85 -0.27 -13.09
CA ASP A 83 3.95 0.83 -13.44
C ASP A 83 2.51 0.39 -13.20
N LEU A 84 1.85 1.09 -12.28
CA LEU A 84 0.46 0.86 -11.90
C LEU A 84 -0.50 1.78 -12.68
N ALA A 85 -0.04 2.46 -13.74
CA ALA A 85 -0.91 3.23 -14.61
C ALA A 85 -1.99 2.31 -15.22
N GLY A 86 -3.25 2.54 -14.84
CA GLY A 86 -4.40 1.76 -15.32
C GLY A 86 -4.82 0.57 -14.44
N ILE A 87 -4.08 0.26 -13.37
CA ILE A 87 -4.51 -0.73 -12.37
C ILE A 87 -5.42 0.00 -11.37
N GLY A 88 -6.72 -0.27 -11.43
CA GLY A 88 -7.73 0.35 -10.55
C GLY A 88 -7.45 0.13 -9.05
N PRO A 89 -8.12 0.86 -8.15
CA PRO A 89 -7.82 0.92 -6.71
C PRO A 89 -8.00 -0.41 -5.92
N GLN A 90 -8.20 -1.55 -6.56
CA GLN A 90 -8.39 -2.86 -5.91
C GLN A 90 -7.09 -3.56 -5.46
N ALA A 91 -5.92 -2.93 -5.59
CA ALA A 91 -4.64 -3.56 -5.25
C ALA A 91 -4.27 -3.57 -3.75
N VAL A 92 -5.09 -2.96 -2.87
CA VAL A 92 -4.84 -2.97 -1.42
C VAL A 92 -6.12 -3.42 -0.70
N PRO A 93 -6.25 -4.69 -0.26
CA PRO A 93 -7.26 -4.99 0.73
C PRO A 93 -6.86 -4.22 2.00
N ALA A 94 -7.73 -3.30 2.43
CA ALA A 94 -7.67 -2.78 3.78
C ALA A 94 -7.65 -3.99 4.73
N VAL A 95 -6.62 -4.09 5.55
CA VAL A 95 -6.61 -5.06 6.65
C VAL A 95 -7.73 -4.61 7.60
N VAL A 96 -8.91 -5.21 7.47
CA VAL A 96 -9.95 -5.13 8.49
C VAL A 96 -9.48 -6.06 9.60
N VAL A 97 -9.05 -5.49 10.72
CA VAL A 97 -8.73 -6.25 11.93
C VAL A 97 -10.07 -6.73 12.52
N PRO A 98 -10.41 -8.03 12.49
CA PRO A 98 -11.61 -8.52 13.15
C PRO A 98 -11.25 -8.71 14.62
N GLY A 99 -11.69 -7.81 15.48
CA GLY A 99 -11.30 -7.85 16.89
C GLY A 99 -12.11 -6.97 17.83
N ASN A 100 -13.35 -6.64 17.50
CA ASN A 100 -14.23 -5.96 18.45
C ASN A 100 -15.68 -6.44 18.29
N ASP A 101 -15.89 -7.73 18.58
CA ASP A 101 -17.24 -8.25 18.81
C ASP A 101 -17.51 -8.25 20.33
N PRO A 102 -18.39 -7.38 20.84
CA PRO A 102 -18.73 -7.33 22.26
C PRO A 102 -19.60 -8.50 22.74
N ALA A 103 -19.94 -9.48 21.88
CA ALA A 103 -20.81 -10.61 22.23
C ALA A 103 -20.12 -11.80 22.93
N LEU A 104 -18.82 -11.72 23.22
CA LEU A 104 -18.09 -12.70 24.03
C LEU A 104 -17.44 -12.00 25.23
N ARG A 105 -18.25 -11.69 26.24
CA ARG A 105 -17.85 -11.42 27.63
C ARG A 105 -18.81 -12.12 28.58
#